data_AF-A0A2V6L3J6-F1
#
_entry.id   AF-A0A2V6L3J6-F1
#
_cell.length_a   1.000
_cell.length_b   1.000
_cell.length_c   1.000
_cell.angle_alpha   90.00
_cell.angle_beta   90.00
_cell.angle_gamma   90.00
#
_symmetry.space_group_name_H-M   'P 1'
#
loop_
_entity.id
_entity.type
_entity.pdbx_description
1 polymer ?
#
loop_
_entity_poly.entity_id
_entity_poly.type
_entity_poly.pdbx_seq_one_letter_code
_entity_poly.pdbx_strand_id
1 'polypeptide(L)'
;MQQSPFMTLAMLRRFDADGVITHFEEKPEKPRSTLAAIALYYYSPKVLSLFATYLAAGNNPDQPGRFVQWLYRRTPVKTFELKGKWLDIGSKETLREADEIFRKIAR
;
A
#
# COMPACT_ATOMS: atom_id res chain seq x y z
N MET A 1 19.35 -12.87 -0.15
CA MET A 1 18.69 -11.55 -0.20
C MET A 1 17.77 -11.45 1.00
N GLN A 2 18.20 -10.69 2.01
CA GLN A 2 17.56 -10.66 3.32
C GLN A 2 16.29 -9.79 3.23
N GLN A 3 15.13 -10.39 3.45
CA GLN A 3 13.88 -9.64 3.54
C GLN A 3 13.99 -8.72 4.76
N SER A 4 13.97 -7.42 4.52
CA SER A 4 13.87 -6.42 5.60
C SER A 4 12.50 -6.59 6.28
N PRO A 5 12.45 -6.76 7.62
CA PRO A 5 11.21 -7.04 8.35
C PRO A 5 10.22 -5.86 8.39
N PHE A 6 10.54 -4.72 7.78
CA PHE A 6 9.76 -3.48 7.90
C PHE A 6 8.87 -3.15 6.69
N MET A 7 8.81 -4.00 5.67
CA MET A 7 8.11 -3.72 4.40
C MET A 7 6.92 -4.67 4.17
N THR A 8 5.87 -4.56 4.98
CA THR A 8 4.56 -5.12 4.60
C THR A 8 3.47 -4.17 5.03
N LEU A 9 3.42 -3.01 4.38
CA LEU A 9 2.37 -2.01 4.58
C LEU A 9 1.02 -2.54 4.09
N ALA A 10 0.97 -3.04 2.85
CA ALA A 10 -0.20 -3.61 2.21
C ALA A 10 0.24 -4.53 1.07
N MET A 11 -0.43 -5.66 0.87
CA MET A 11 0.00 -6.65 -0.10
C MET A 11 -0.97 -6.78 -1.28
N LEU A 12 -0.48 -6.38 -2.45
CA LEU A 12 -1.19 -6.56 -3.70
C LEU A 12 -0.76 -7.89 -4.30
N ARG A 13 -1.68 -8.85 -4.38
CA ARG A 13 -1.33 -10.20 -4.83
C ARG A 13 -1.51 -10.37 -6.33
N ARG A 14 -2.63 -9.87 -6.87
CA ARG A 14 -2.97 -10.00 -8.29
C ARG A 14 -3.85 -8.85 -8.74
N PHE A 15 -3.69 -8.49 -10.00
CA PHE A 15 -4.57 -7.65 -10.78
C PHE A 15 -4.75 -8.26 -12.17
N ASP A 16 -5.80 -7.87 -12.87
CA ASP A 16 -6.07 -8.33 -14.25
C ASP A 16 -5.28 -7.54 -15.29
N ALA A 17 -5.50 -7.82 -16.59
CA ALA A 17 -4.81 -7.16 -17.69
C ALA A 17 -5.02 -5.63 -17.74
N ASP A 18 -6.11 -5.13 -17.15
CA ASP A 18 -6.46 -3.71 -17.09
C ASP A 18 -5.94 -3.01 -15.82
N GLY A 19 -5.15 -3.73 -15.00
CA GLY A 19 -4.61 -3.21 -13.75
C GLY A 19 -5.63 -3.16 -12.62
N VAL A 20 -6.75 -3.89 -12.70
CA VAL A 20 -7.76 -3.90 -11.63
C VAL A 20 -7.41 -4.98 -10.61
N ILE A 21 -7.40 -4.63 -9.33
CA ILE A 21 -7.12 -5.55 -8.22
C ILE A 21 -8.09 -6.73 -8.24
N THR A 22 -7.56 -7.95 -8.29
CA THR A 22 -8.33 -9.20 -8.14
C THR A 22 -8.08 -9.87 -6.79
N HIS A 23 -6.98 -9.53 -6.11
CA HIS A 23 -6.73 -9.97 -4.74
C HIS A 23 -5.78 -9.01 -4.01
N PHE A 24 -6.23 -8.54 -2.86
CA PHE A 24 -5.50 -7.63 -1.98
C PHE A 24 -5.72 -8.01 -0.53
N GLU A 25 -4.65 -7.92 0.25
CA GLU A 25 -4.65 -8.22 1.68
C GLU A 25 -3.75 -7.23 2.42
N GLU A 26 -4.31 -6.58 3.43
CA GLU A 26 -3.57 -5.69 4.32
C GLU A 26 -2.85 -6.52 5.39
N LYS A 27 -1.52 -6.36 5.47
CA LYS A 27 -0.66 -7.00 6.47
C LYS A 27 -0.94 -8.51 6.65
N PRO A 28 -0.80 -9.34 5.59
CA PRO A 28 -0.97 -10.78 5.72
C PRO A 28 0.09 -11.37 6.65
N GLU A 29 -0.30 -12.32 7.49
CA GLU A 29 0.65 -13.07 8.34
C GLU A 29 1.70 -13.82 7.51
N LYS A 30 1.33 -14.27 6.31
CA LYS A 30 2.20 -15.03 5.40
C LYS A 30 2.20 -14.37 4.01
N PRO A 31 3.15 -13.44 3.75
CA PRO A 31 3.29 -12.81 2.45
C PRO A 31 3.55 -13.84 1.34
N ARG A 32 2.81 -13.78 0.22
CA ARG A 32 2.92 -14.72 -0.92
C ARG A 32 3.38 -14.07 -2.25
N SER A 33 3.95 -12.87 -2.18
CA SER A 33 4.34 -11.98 -3.28
C SER A 33 5.36 -10.97 -2.76
N THR A 34 6.11 -10.31 -3.63
CA THR A 34 6.97 -9.18 -3.27
C THR A 34 6.35 -7.84 -3.69
N LEU A 35 5.19 -7.87 -4.34
CA LEU A 35 4.48 -6.67 -4.75
C LEU A 35 3.72 -6.09 -3.55
N ALA A 36 4.23 -4.97 -3.05
CA ALA A 36 3.60 -4.20 -1.99
C ALA A 36 2.85 -3.01 -2.59
N ALA A 37 1.63 -2.77 -2.11
CA ALA A 37 1.00 -1.48 -2.31
C ALA A 37 1.64 -0.50 -1.31
N ILE A 38 2.14 0.60 -1.85
CA ILE A 38 2.55 1.75 -1.06
C ILE A 38 1.28 2.44 -0.57
N ALA A 39 1.32 3.04 0.63
CA ALA A 39 0.19 3.76 1.22
C ALA A 39 -0.12 5.11 0.52
N LEU A 40 -0.12 5.11 -0.81
CA LEU A 40 -0.51 6.21 -1.68
C LEU A 40 -1.81 5.84 -2.37
N TYR A 41 -2.89 6.53 -2.01
CA TYR A 41 -4.22 6.25 -2.52
C TYR A 41 -4.82 7.49 -3.18
N TYR A 42 -5.50 7.29 -4.31
CA TYR A 42 -6.25 8.34 -4.99
C TYR A 42 -7.72 7.92 -5.09
N TYR A 43 -8.60 8.66 -4.42
CA TYR A 43 -10.03 8.34 -4.34
C TYR A 43 -10.87 9.39 -5.04
N SER A 44 -11.83 8.94 -5.85
CA SER A 44 -12.86 9.82 -6.41
C SER A 44 -13.89 10.22 -5.34
N PRO A 45 -14.62 11.33 -5.51
CA PRO A 45 -15.66 11.74 -4.57
C PRO A 45 -16.71 10.65 -4.28
N LYS A 46 -17.04 9.82 -5.28
CA LYS A 46 -17.99 8.70 -5.12
C LYS A 46 -17.47 7.64 -4.14
N VAL A 47 -16.16 7.39 -4.11
CA VAL A 47 -15.55 6.42 -3.20
C VAL A 47 -15.53 6.94 -1.75
N LEU A 48 -15.46 8.26 -1.55
CA LEU A 48 -15.48 8.84 -0.20
C LEU A 48 -16.80 8.53 0.54
N SER A 49 -17.93 8.47 -0.16
CA SER A 49 -19.20 8.04 0.45
C SER A 49 -19.13 6.60 0.96
N LEU A 50 -18.38 5.71 0.27
CA LEU A 50 -18.18 4.33 0.72
C LEU A 50 -17.25 4.24 1.93
N PHE A 51 -16.36 5.21 2.13
CA PHE A 51 -15.53 5.30 3.34
C PHE A 51 -16.39 5.56 4.58
N ALA A 52 -17.40 6.42 4.48
CA ALA A 52 -18.36 6.62 5.56
C ALA A 52 -19.13 5.33 5.89
N THR A 53 -19.57 4.59 4.86
CA THR A 53 -20.21 3.26 5.05
C THR A 53 -19.26 2.26 5.72
N TYR A 54 -17.99 2.25 5.33
CA TYR A 54 -16.97 1.40 5.93
C TYR A 54 -16.82 1.66 7.42
N LEU A 55 -16.74 2.92 7.83
CA LEU A 55 -16.62 3.30 9.25
C LEU A 55 -17.90 3.01 10.04
N ALA A 56 -19.07 3.33 9.49
CA ALA A 56 -20.36 3.07 10.13
C ALA A 56 -20.61 1.58 10.40
N ALA A 57 -20.02 0.69 9.60
CA ALA A 57 -20.06 -0.75 9.81
C ALA A 57 -19.08 -1.27 10.88
N GLY A 58 -18.39 -0.38 11.61
CA GLY A 58 -17.48 -0.74 12.71
C GLY A 58 -16.14 -1.31 12.25
N ASN A 59 -15.74 -1.08 11.00
CA ASN A 59 -14.45 -1.53 10.50
C ASN A 59 -13.29 -0.68 11.06
N ASN A 60 -12.06 -1.22 10.99
CA ASN A 60 -10.86 -0.59 11.54
C ASN A 60 -10.47 0.72 10.80
N PRO A 61 -10.41 1.88 11.49
CA PRO A 61 -10.09 3.16 10.85
C PRO A 61 -8.59 3.47 10.71
N ASP A 62 -7.71 2.72 11.36
CA ASP A 62 -6.29 3.06 11.55
C ASP A 62 -5.37 2.51 10.45
N GLN A 63 -5.71 1.35 9.90
CA GLN A 63 -4.93 0.70 8.85
C GLN A 63 -5.52 1.03 7.47
N PRO A 64 -4.95 1.98 6.71
CA PRO A 64 -5.59 2.52 5.51
C PRO A 64 -5.80 1.46 4.41
N GLY A 65 -4.94 0.45 4.32
CA GLY A 65 -5.15 -0.63 3.35
C GLY A 65 -6.31 -1.55 3.71
N ARG A 66 -6.81 -1.55 4.97
CA ARG A 66 -8.06 -2.28 5.31
C ARG A 66 -9.26 -1.73 4.56
N PHE A 67 -9.31 -0.42 4.31
CA PHE A 67 -10.35 0.15 3.48
C PHE A 67 -10.24 -0.35 2.04
N VAL A 68 -9.04 -0.38 1.46
CA VAL A 68 -8.81 -0.92 0.10
C VAL A 68 -9.20 -2.40 0.02
N GLN A 69 -8.81 -3.20 1.01
CA GLN A 69 -9.18 -4.62 1.13
C GLN A 69 -10.71 -4.83 1.16
N TRP A 70 -11.44 -3.91 1.80
CA TRP A 70 -12.89 -3.92 1.81
C TRP A 70 -13.50 -3.40 0.49
N LEU A 71 -12.87 -2.42 -0.13
CA LEU A 71 -13.35 -1.68 -1.30
C LEU A 71 -13.24 -2.48 -2.60
N TYR A 72 -12.11 -3.18 -2.85
CA TYR A 72 -11.87 -3.86 -4.14
C TYR A 72 -12.87 -4.97 -4.45
N ARG A 73 -13.55 -5.49 -3.42
CA ARG A 73 -14.62 -6.50 -3.55
C ARG A 73 -15.98 -5.90 -3.96
N ARG A 74 -16.10 -4.57 -4.01
CA ARG A 74 -17.37 -3.83 -4.21
C ARG A 74 -17.34 -2.90 -5.41
N THR A 75 -16.19 -2.32 -5.70
CA THR A 75 -15.97 -1.46 -6.86
C THR A 75 -14.58 -1.74 -7.43
N PRO A 76 -14.38 -1.62 -8.76
CA PRO A 76 -13.06 -1.74 -9.34
C PRO A 76 -12.07 -0.77 -8.70
N VAL A 77 -10.92 -1.29 -8.27
CA VAL A 77 -9.78 -0.50 -7.79
C VAL A 77 -8.64 -0.72 -8.76
N LYS A 78 -8.23 0.34 -9.46
CA LYS A 78 -7.09 0.29 -10.38
C LYS A 78 -5.78 0.48 -9.62
N THR A 79 -4.75 -0.20 -10.10
CA THR A 79 -3.37 -0.06 -9.62
C THR A 79 -2.62 0.94 -10.49
N PHE A 80 -1.58 1.52 -9.91
CA PHE A 80 -0.64 2.37 -10.65
C PHE A 80 0.77 1.94 -10.26
N GLU A 81 1.60 1.62 -11.25
CA GLU A 81 2.99 1.23 -11.02
C GLU A 81 3.84 2.49 -10.81
N LEU A 82 4.41 2.63 -9.62
CA LEU A 82 5.41 3.64 -9.34
C LEU A 82 6.79 3.12 -9.75
N LYS A 83 7.47 3.87 -10.62
CA LYS A 83 8.85 3.61 -11.02
C LYS A 83 9.81 4.44 -10.17
N GLY A 84 10.97 3.87 -9.85
CA GLY A 84 12.02 4.54 -9.09
C GLY A 84 12.22 3.94 -7.70
N LYS A 85 12.96 4.66 -6.86
CA LYS A 85 13.22 4.24 -5.47
C LYS A 85 12.13 4.78 -4.55
N TRP A 86 11.52 3.88 -3.79
CA TRP A 86 10.66 4.22 -2.65
C TRP A 86 11.45 3.98 -1.36
N LEU A 87 11.50 4.98 -0.48
CA LEU A 87 12.22 4.91 0.80
C LEU A 87 11.21 5.04 1.93
N ASP A 88 11.15 4.04 2.80
CA ASP A 88 10.33 4.05 4.00
C ASP A 88 11.22 4.29 5.22
N ILE A 89 11.08 5.49 5.79
CA ILE A 89 11.91 6.00 6.88
C ILE A 89 11.30 5.74 8.27
N GLY A 90 10.61 4.61 8.43
CA GLY A 90 9.95 4.21 9.68
C GLY A 90 10.88 3.89 10.86
N SER A 91 12.21 3.76 10.66
CA SER A 91 13.18 3.54 11.73
C SER A 91 14.38 4.50 11.63
N LYS A 92 15.18 4.58 12.70
CA LYS A 92 16.40 5.41 12.72
C LYS A 92 17.41 4.94 11.67
N GLU A 93 17.49 3.64 11.49
CA GLU A 93 18.36 2.97 10.52
C GLU A 93 17.90 3.29 9.10
N THR A 94 16.60 3.11 8.79
CA THR A 94 16.09 3.39 7.44
C THR A 94 16.10 4.89 7.11
N LEU A 95 15.93 5.76 8.10
CA LEU A 95 16.15 7.20 7.95
C LEU A 95 17.61 7.53 7.59
N ARG A 96 18.58 6.93 8.29
CA ARG A 96 20.01 7.13 8.01
C ARG A 96 20.37 6.66 6.60
N GLU A 97 19.88 5.49 6.20
CA GLU A 97 20.08 4.96 4.85
C GLU A 97 19.52 5.92 3.78
N ALA A 98 18.33 6.48 4.01
CA ALA A 98 17.75 7.47 3.12
C ALA A 98 18.63 8.73 3.00
N ASP A 99 19.10 9.29 4.13
CA ASP A 99 19.99 10.46 4.13
C ASP A 99 21.29 10.21 3.34
N GLU A 100 21.92 9.04 3.53
CA GLU A 100 23.13 8.65 2.81
C GLU A 100 22.90 8.54 1.29
N ILE A 101 21.72 8.07 0.86
CA ILE A 101 21.32 8.04 -0.56
C ILE A 101 21.18 9.47 -1.09
N PHE A 102 20.47 10.35 -0.40
CA PHE A 102 20.20 11.71 -0.86
C PHE A 102 21.47 12.59 -0.93
N ARG A 103 22.41 12.43 0.02
CA ARG A 103 23.70 13.15 0.00
C ARG A 103 24.56 12.84 -1.24
N LYS A 104 24.42 11.64 -1.81
CA LYS A 104 25.13 11.25 -3.04
C LYS A 104 24.48 11.82 -4.30
N ILE A 105 23.19 12.17 -4.24
CA ILE A 105 22.42 12.74 -5.35
C ILE A 105 22.51 14.27 -5.37
N ALA A 106 22.64 14.90 -4.20
CA ALA A 106 22.73 16.37 -4.06
C ALA A 106 24.12 16.96 -4.35
N ARG A 107 25.06 16.14 -4.86
CA ARG A 107 26.37 16.57 -5.37
C ARG A 107 26.36 16.53 -6.88
#